data_AF-A0A849R128-F1
#
_entry.id   AF-A0A849R128-F1
#
_cell.length_a   1.000
_cell.length_b   1.000
_cell.length_c   1.000
_cell.angle_alpha   90.00
_cell.angle_beta   90.00
_cell.angle_gamma   90.00
#
_symmetry.space_group_name_H-M   'P 1'
#
loop_
_entity.id
_entity.type
_entity.pdbx_description
1 polymer ?
#
loop_
_entity_poly.entity_id
_entity_poly.type
_entity_poly.pdbx_seq_one_letter_code
_entity_poly.pdbx_strand_id
1 'polypeptide(L)'
;MRLWKNEDARVPLALIGVLFVLISTATSLHLSQMDARMASSMTKDTDINAADTALLYARADLARIVNYAGMEALKQMGETPVIALDPNSQYNPG
;
A
#
# COMPACT_ATOMS: atom_id res chain seq x y z
N MET A 1 -14.81 -59.63 36.30
CA MET A 1 -14.82 -58.33 35.59
C MET A 1 -13.38 -57.84 35.44
N ARG A 2 -12.68 -58.25 34.37
CA ARG A 2 -11.23 -58.02 34.18
C ARG A 2 -10.94 -57.41 32.81
N LEU A 3 -11.83 -56.53 32.35
CA LEU A 3 -11.80 -55.87 31.03
C LEU A 3 -11.06 -54.52 31.03
N TRP A 4 -10.59 -54.04 32.19
CA TRP A 4 -10.10 -52.66 32.36
C TRP A 4 -8.65 -52.57 32.84
N LYS A 5 -7.83 -53.59 32.61
CA LYS A 5 -6.41 -53.57 32.96
C LYS A 5 -5.54 -53.96 31.77
N ASN A 6 -5.71 -53.24 30.68
CA ASN A 6 -4.74 -53.21 29.58
C ASN A 6 -3.86 -51.98 29.82
N GLU A 7 -2.70 -52.20 30.44
CA GLU A 7 -1.72 -51.15 30.76
C GLU A 7 -0.89 -50.75 29.53
N ASP A 8 -0.93 -51.56 28.47
CA ASP A 8 -0.18 -51.38 27.23
C ASP A 8 -0.51 -50.09 26.48
N ALA A 9 -1.72 -49.55 26.65
CA ALA A 9 -2.16 -48.33 25.98
C ALA A 9 -1.69 -47.03 26.67
N ARG A 10 -1.13 -47.10 27.89
CA ARG A 10 -0.72 -45.90 28.65
C ARG A 10 0.49 -45.21 28.03
N VAL A 11 1.48 -45.99 27.61
CA VAL A 11 2.72 -45.50 26.98
C VAL A 11 2.44 -44.79 25.64
N PRO A 12 1.70 -45.39 24.67
CA PRO A 12 1.41 -44.70 23.41
C PRO A 12 0.53 -43.47 23.61
N LEU A 13 -0.42 -43.48 24.56
CA LEU A 13 -1.26 -42.31 24.86
C LEU A 13 -0.43 -41.15 25.43
N ALA A 14 0.49 -41.43 26.37
CA ALA A 14 1.38 -40.42 26.93
C ALA A 14 2.31 -39.82 25.87
N LEU A 15 2.84 -40.64 24.95
CA LEU A 15 3.66 -40.19 23.83
C LEU A 15 2.92 -39.21 22.92
N ILE A 16 1.65 -39.50 22.59
CA ILE A 16 0.81 -38.59 21.80
C ILE A 16 0.62 -37.26 22.55
N GLY A 17 0.34 -37.31 23.85
CA GLY A 17 0.20 -36.10 24.67
C GLY A 17 1.47 -35.23 24.68
N VAL A 18 2.63 -35.84 24.86
CA VAL A 18 3.93 -35.14 24.81
C VAL A 18 4.18 -34.54 23.43
N LEU A 19 3.88 -35.28 22.35
CA LEU A 19 4.00 -34.79 20.99
C LEU A 19 3.14 -33.53 20.77
N PHE A 20 1.89 -33.53 21.25
CA PHE A 20 1.01 -32.36 21.16
C PHE A 20 1.57 -31.14 21.91
N VAL A 21 2.14 -31.34 23.10
CA VAL A 21 2.78 -30.26 23.87
C VAL A 21 3.97 -29.68 23.11
N LEU A 22 4.79 -30.52 22.48
CA LEU A 22 5.95 -30.07 21.70
C LEU A 22 5.53 -29.28 20.45
N ILE A 23 4.52 -29.78 19.70
CA ILE A 23 3.98 -29.08 18.53
C ILE A 23 3.36 -27.74 18.94
N SER A 24 2.59 -27.72 20.04
CA SER A 24 2.00 -26.49 20.59
C SER A 24 3.08 -25.47 20.96
N THR A 25 4.14 -25.90 21.64
CA THR A 25 5.25 -25.03 22.04
C THR A 25 5.99 -24.48 20.82
N ALA A 26 6.31 -25.33 19.84
CA ALA A 26 6.95 -24.90 18.59
C ALA A 26 6.08 -23.90 17.83
N THR A 27 4.78 -24.14 17.75
CA THR A 27 3.82 -23.23 17.09
C THR A 27 3.75 -21.90 17.82
N SER A 28 3.71 -21.92 19.15
CA SER A 28 3.68 -20.71 19.99
C SER A 28 4.96 -19.87 19.84
N LEU A 29 6.13 -20.51 19.76
CA LEU A 29 7.39 -19.82 19.47
C LEU A 29 7.40 -19.21 18.06
N HIS A 30 6.87 -19.91 17.06
CA HIS A 30 6.76 -19.40 15.69
C HIS A 30 5.81 -18.18 15.62
N LEU A 31 4.65 -18.26 16.27
CA LEU A 31 3.71 -17.13 16.37
C LEU A 31 4.34 -15.96 17.13
N SER A 32 5.00 -16.22 18.26
CA SER A 32 5.66 -15.17 19.05
C SER A 32 6.75 -14.45 18.27
N GLN A 33 7.55 -15.18 17.48
CA GLN A 33 8.53 -14.56 16.59
C GLN A 33 7.88 -13.77 15.45
N MET A 34 6.74 -14.24 14.93
CA MET A 34 5.97 -13.52 13.92
C MET A 34 5.40 -12.22 14.49
N ASP A 35 4.81 -12.24 15.68
CA ASP A 35 4.31 -11.06 16.37
C ASP A 35 5.42 -10.06 16.68
N ALA A 36 6.59 -10.54 17.14
CA ALA A 36 7.76 -9.70 17.39
C ALA A 36 8.29 -9.05 16.08
N ARG A 37 8.33 -9.83 14.99
CA ARG A 37 8.70 -9.31 13.66
C ARG A 37 7.68 -8.31 13.15
N MET A 38 6.39 -8.57 13.33
CA MET A 38 5.30 -7.69 12.93
C MET A 38 5.31 -6.38 13.71
N ALA A 39 5.57 -6.40 15.02
CA ALA A 39 5.74 -5.18 15.81
C ALA A 39 6.96 -4.36 15.32
N SER A 40 8.06 -5.03 14.97
CA SER A 40 9.25 -4.37 14.43
C SER A 40 9.05 -3.85 13.01
N SER A 41 8.22 -4.51 12.19
CA SER A 41 7.90 -4.07 10.83
C SER A 41 6.84 -2.98 10.83
N MET A 42 5.82 -3.00 11.70
CA MET A 42 4.86 -1.90 11.84
C MET A 42 5.52 -0.58 12.27
N THR A 43 6.54 -0.66 13.13
CA THR A 43 7.36 0.51 13.50
C THR A 43 8.17 1.04 12.31
N LYS A 44 8.51 0.20 11.32
CA LYS A 44 9.24 0.59 10.11
C LYS A 44 8.32 0.92 8.91
N ASP A 45 7.13 0.36 8.84
CA ASP A 45 6.14 0.57 7.76
C ASP A 45 5.38 1.89 7.93
N THR A 46 5.28 2.40 9.17
CA THR A 46 4.85 3.78 9.41
C THR A 46 5.87 4.83 8.94
N ASP A 47 7.09 4.38 8.64
CA ASP A 47 8.17 5.13 8.00
C ASP A 47 8.24 4.91 6.48
N ILE A 48 7.21 4.30 5.84
CA ILE A 48 6.94 4.50 4.41
C ILE A 48 6.41 5.93 4.22
N ASN A 49 7.36 6.81 4.44
CA ASN A 49 7.64 8.09 3.85
C ASN A 49 6.42 9.00 3.70
N ALA A 50 5.91 9.44 4.84
CA ALA A 50 5.04 10.62 4.92
C ALA A 50 5.62 11.79 4.10
N ALA A 51 6.96 11.92 4.01
CA ALA A 51 7.60 12.93 3.17
C ALA A 51 7.48 12.63 1.66
N ASP A 52 7.59 11.38 1.20
CA ASP A 52 7.32 11.05 -0.21
C ASP A 52 5.86 11.28 -0.58
N THR A 53 4.93 10.97 0.33
CA THR A 53 3.50 11.18 0.11
C THR A 53 3.18 12.68 0.06
N ALA A 54 3.75 13.47 0.97
CA ALA A 54 3.64 14.93 0.96
C ALA A 54 4.28 15.55 -0.28
N LEU A 55 5.44 15.03 -0.71
CA LEU A 55 6.12 15.46 -1.93
C LEU A 55 5.29 15.14 -3.19
N LEU A 56 4.66 13.97 -3.24
CA LEU A 56 3.77 13.58 -4.33
C LEU A 56 2.56 14.51 -4.42
N TYR A 57 1.93 14.82 -3.28
CA TYR A 57 0.80 15.75 -3.22
C TYR A 57 1.21 17.18 -3.63
N ALA A 58 2.35 17.67 -3.12
CA ALA A 58 2.88 18.98 -3.49
C ALA A 58 3.20 19.08 -4.99
N ARG A 59 3.76 18.02 -5.60
CA ARG A 59 3.99 17.96 -7.05
C ARG A 59 2.69 18.02 -7.85
N ALA A 60 1.66 17.31 -7.40
CA ALA A 60 0.35 17.31 -8.05
C ALA A 60 -0.31 18.70 -7.99
N ASP A 61 -0.25 19.36 -6.83
CA ASP A 61 -0.77 20.72 -6.67
C ASP A 61 -0.02 21.73 -7.56
N LEU A 62 1.31 21.67 -7.59
CA LEU A 62 2.12 22.53 -8.46
C LEU A 62 1.81 22.31 -9.94
N ALA A 63 1.71 21.06 -10.39
CA ALA A 63 1.35 20.75 -11.77
C ALA A 63 -0.02 21.32 -12.13
N ARG A 64 -0.98 21.24 -11.21
CA ARG A 64 -2.33 21.78 -11.38
C ARG A 64 -2.33 23.30 -11.48
N ILE A 65 -1.60 23.99 -10.59
CA ILE A 65 -1.47 25.45 -10.61
C ILE A 65 -0.83 25.93 -11.92
N VAL A 66 0.25 25.28 -12.36
CA VAL A 66 0.93 25.61 -13.62
C VAL A 66 0.00 25.41 -14.81
N ASN A 67 -0.77 24.32 -14.82
CA ASN A 67 -1.71 24.06 -15.90
C ASN A 67 -2.82 25.12 -15.98
N TYR A 68 -3.40 25.54 -14.85
CA TYR A 68 -4.40 26.61 -14.84
C TYR A 68 -3.80 27.96 -15.28
N ALA A 69 -2.61 28.31 -14.79
CA ALA A 69 -1.93 29.53 -15.20
C ALA A 69 -1.63 29.54 -16.71
N GLY A 70 -1.19 28.40 -17.27
CA GLY A 70 -0.96 28.26 -18.70
C GLY A 70 -2.23 28.40 -19.53
N MET A 71 -3.33 27.78 -19.11
CA MET A 71 -4.63 27.94 -19.79
C MET A 71 -5.13 29.39 -19.77
N GLU A 72 -5.00 30.10 -18.64
CA GLU A 72 -5.43 31.50 -18.55
C GLU A 72 -4.56 32.42 -19.43
N ALA A 73 -3.24 32.17 -19.46
CA ALA A 73 -2.33 32.91 -20.33
C ALA A 73 -2.66 32.69 -21.82
N LEU A 74 -2.97 31.46 -22.23
CA LEU A 74 -3.37 31.14 -23.60
C LEU A 74 -4.71 31.78 -23.96
N LYS A 75 -5.66 31.79 -23.03
CA LYS A 75 -6.95 32.46 -23.19
C LYS A 75 -6.75 33.96 -23.41
N GLN A 76 -5.95 34.62 -22.58
CA GLN A 76 -5.65 36.05 -22.71
C GLN A 76 -4.91 36.36 -24.03
N MET A 77 -4.00 35.49 -24.48
CA MET A 77 -3.35 35.62 -25.78
C MET A 77 -4.34 35.49 -26.95
N GLY A 78 -5.36 34.65 -26.80
CA GLY A 78 -6.43 34.47 -27.78
C GLY A 78 -7.42 35.63 -27.88
N GLU A 79 -7.51 36.50 -26.86
CA GLU A 79 -8.39 37.68 -26.88
C GLU A 79 -7.93 38.76 -27.87
N THR A 80 -6.62 38.82 -28.18
CA THR A 80 -6.06 39.73 -29.17
C THR A 80 -5.19 38.97 -30.18
N PRO A 81 -5.79 38.31 -31.17
CA PRO A 81 -5.02 37.55 -32.16
C PRO A 81 -4.13 38.49 -32.98
N VAL A 82 -2.81 38.25 -32.98
CA VAL A 82 -1.81 38.99 -33.78
C VAL A 82 -1.79 38.50 -35.24
N ILE A 83 -2.87 37.85 -35.69
CA ILE A 83 -3.02 37.44 -37.08
C ILE A 83 -3.61 38.66 -37.81
N ALA A 84 -2.78 39.38 -38.56
CA ALA A 84 -3.30 40.32 -39.54
C ALA A 84 -4.14 39.50 -40.54
N LEU A 85 -5.44 39.77 -40.61
CA LEU A 85 -6.31 39.17 -41.63
C LEU A 85 -5.78 39.60 -42.99
N ASP A 86 -5.13 38.68 -43.71
CA ASP A 86 -4.81 38.88 -45.11
C ASP A 86 -6.14 38.96 -45.88
N PRO A 87 -6.45 40.08 -46.56
CA PRO A 87 -7.69 40.20 -47.34
C PRO A 87 -7.79 39.19 -48.49
N ASN A 88 -6.72 38.44 -48.81
CA ASN A 88 -6.72 37.33 -49.77
C ASN A 88 -6.75 35.93 -49.13
N SER A 89 -6.89 35.82 -47.80
CA SER A 89 -7.01 34.53 -47.12
C SER A 89 -8.34 33.85 -47.43
N GLN A 90 -8.30 32.56 -47.80
CA GLN A 90 -9.49 31.75 -48.10
C GLN A 90 -10.40 31.48 -46.88
N TYR A 91 -9.96 31.84 -45.67
CA TYR A 91 -10.79 31.82 -44.46
C TYR A 91 -11.34 33.23 -44.19
N ASN A 92 -12.29 33.66 -45.02
CA ASN A 92 -13.16 34.81 -44.78
C ASN A 92 -14.55 34.31 -44.35
N PRO A 93 -14.91 34.34 -43.06
CA PRO A 93 -16.23 33.93 -42.59
C PRO A 93 -17.25 35.09 -42.64
N GLY A 94 -17.36 35.80 -43.76
CA GLY A 94 -18.47 36.73 -44.03
C GLY A 94 -18.39 38.09 -43.34
#